data_AF-A0A4Y2PUQ4-F1
#
_entry.id   AF-A0A4Y2PUQ4-F1
#
_cell.length_a   1.000
_cell.length_b   1.000
_cell.length_c   1.000
_cell.angle_alpha   90.00
_cell.angle_beta   90.00
_cell.angle_gamma   90.00
#
_symmetry.space_group_name_H-M   'P 1'
#
loop_
_entity.id
_entity.type
_entity.pdbx_description
1 polymer ?
#
loop_
_entity_poly.entity_id
_entity_poly.type
_entity_poly.pdbx_seq_one_letter_code
_entity_poly.pdbx_strand_id
1 'polypeptide(L)'
;MGILPHYKLYQDNDPNHNAHICRLWALYHCPQVIKTAAQSPDLNPIENIWDHLNNIIRKFKISGKNELREKLMSEWDEIEGNVCANLLKSLHKRLNEIRKCKGGPAHY
;
A
#
# COMPACT_ATOMS: atom_id res chain seq x y z
N MET A 1 16.19 -14.74 -1.91
CA MET A 1 15.35 -14.20 -0.81
C MET A 1 13.97 -13.96 -1.38
N GLY A 2 13.01 -14.84 -1.09
CA GLY A 2 11.61 -14.70 -1.53
C GLY A 2 10.73 -14.30 -0.35
N ILE A 3 9.50 -13.87 -0.64
CA ILE A 3 8.49 -13.64 0.40
C ILE A 3 8.23 -14.97 1.11
N LEU A 4 8.25 -14.97 2.46
CA LEU A 4 8.04 -16.22 3.22
C LEU A 4 6.67 -16.81 2.90
N PRO A 5 6.50 -18.15 2.91
CA PRO A 5 5.32 -18.82 2.37
C PRO A 5 3.98 -18.40 2.97
N HIS A 6 3.98 -17.86 4.20
CA HIS A 6 2.79 -17.41 4.91
C HIS A 6 2.35 -15.99 4.58
N TYR A 7 3.20 -15.19 3.93
CA TYR A 7 2.82 -13.86 3.49
C TYR A 7 2.17 -13.90 2.11
N LYS A 8 1.25 -12.96 1.90
CA LYS A 8 0.55 -12.76 0.64
C LYS A 8 0.90 -11.39 0.09
N LEU A 9 1.24 -11.31 -1.19
CA LEU A 9 1.46 -10.06 -1.89
C LEU A 9 0.10 -9.40 -2.19
N TYR A 10 -0.05 -8.13 -1.83
CA TYR A 10 -1.16 -7.27 -2.24
C TYR A 10 -0.60 -6.20 -3.18
N GLN A 11 -1.21 -6.02 -4.34
CA GLN A 11 -0.90 -4.97 -5.31
C GLN A 11 -2.18 -4.56 -6.04
N ASP A 12 -2.25 -3.33 -6.51
CA ASP A 12 -3.38 -2.86 -7.30
C ASP A 12 -3.39 -3.49 -8.71
N ASN A 13 -4.36 -3.07 -9.52
CA ASN A 13 -4.56 -3.58 -10.87
C ASN A 13 -3.88 -2.72 -11.95
N ASP A 14 -2.84 -1.93 -11.62
CA ASP A 14 -2.10 -1.16 -12.63
C ASP A 14 -1.56 -2.07 -13.76
N PRO A 15 -1.63 -1.65 -15.04
CA PRO A 15 -1.13 -2.45 -16.16
C PRO A 15 0.32 -2.91 -16.01
N ASN A 16 1.17 -2.14 -15.33
CA ASN A 16 2.57 -2.49 -15.10
C ASN A 16 2.71 -3.74 -14.22
N HIS A 17 1.89 -3.87 -13.17
CA HIS A 17 1.87 -5.09 -12.34
C HIS A 17 1.37 -6.32 -13.11
N ASN A 18 0.55 -6.07 -14.13
CA ASN A 18 0.05 -7.08 -15.04
C ASN A 18 0.96 -7.31 -16.26
N ALA A 19 2.11 -6.64 -16.41
CA ALA A 19 3.05 -6.94 -17.48
C ALA A 19 3.59 -8.36 -17.36
N HIS A 20 3.92 -9.01 -18.48
CA HIS A 20 4.38 -10.41 -18.50
C HIS A 20 5.59 -10.63 -17.57
N ILE A 21 6.57 -9.73 -17.64
CA ILE A 21 7.79 -9.80 -16.82
C ILE A 21 7.49 -9.68 -15.32
N CYS A 22 6.57 -8.80 -14.92
CA CYS A 22 6.16 -8.62 -13.53
C CYS A 22 5.42 -9.84 -12.99
N ARG A 23 4.48 -10.39 -13.76
CA ARG A 23 3.76 -11.61 -13.38
C ARG A 23 4.69 -12.81 -13.27
N LEU A 24 5.65 -12.94 -14.18
CA LEU A 24 6.64 -14.02 -14.14
C LEU A 24 7.51 -13.92 -12.89
N TRP A 25 7.97 -12.72 -12.54
CA TRP A 25 8.71 -12.49 -11.31
C TRP A 25 7.87 -12.83 -10.08
N ALA A 26 6.62 -12.35 -10.02
CA ALA A 26 5.72 -12.64 -8.90
C ALA A 26 5.47 -14.15 -8.72
N LEU A 27 5.33 -14.90 -9.83
CA LEU A 27 5.15 -16.35 -9.79
C LEU A 27 6.29 -17.08 -9.06
N TYR A 28 7.54 -16.65 -9.27
CA TYR A 28 8.71 -17.30 -8.66
C TYR A 28 9.06 -16.78 -7.26
N HIS A 29 8.68 -15.55 -6.92
CA HIS A 29 9.12 -14.87 -5.70
C HIS A 29 8.02 -14.65 -4.66
N CYS A 30 6.75 -14.73 -5.06
CA CYS A 30 5.58 -14.44 -4.24
C CYS A 30 4.62 -15.64 -4.28
N PRO A 31 4.73 -16.59 -3.34
CA PRO A 31 3.95 -17.83 -3.35
C PRO A 31 2.44 -17.61 -3.36
N GLN A 32 1.98 -16.47 -2.85
CA GLN A 32 0.57 -16.11 -2.77
C GLN A 32 0.40 -14.64 -3.17
N VAL A 33 -0.45 -14.38 -4.17
CA VAL A 33 -0.83 -13.04 -4.61
C VAL A 33 -2.33 -12.86 -4.41
N ILE A 34 -2.75 -11.78 -3.76
CA ILE A 34 -4.15 -11.44 -3.53
C ILE A 34 -4.72 -10.82 -4.80
N LYS A 35 -5.87 -11.34 -5.26
CA LYS A 35 -6.64 -10.69 -6.31
C LYS A 35 -7.35 -9.46 -5.74
N THR A 36 -7.09 -8.30 -6.31
CA THR A 36 -7.68 -7.02 -5.88
C THR A 36 -8.80 -6.60 -6.81
N ALA A 37 -9.79 -5.89 -6.27
CA ALA A 37 -10.85 -5.31 -7.09
C ALA A 37 -10.33 -4.09 -7.84
N ALA A 38 -10.83 -3.86 -9.06
CA ALA A 38 -10.49 -2.65 -9.81
C ALA A 38 -11.10 -1.41 -9.13
N GLN A 39 -10.40 -0.27 -9.22
CA GLN A 39 -10.88 1.01 -8.69
C GLN A 39 -11.19 0.99 -7.17
N SER A 40 -10.42 0.22 -6.39
CA SER A 40 -10.58 0.14 -4.93
C SER A 40 -9.37 0.69 -4.18
N PRO A 41 -9.05 1.99 -4.31
CA PRO A 41 -7.96 2.61 -3.56
C PRO A 41 -8.22 2.59 -2.05
N ASP A 42 -9.50 2.58 -1.64
CA ASP A 42 -9.94 2.44 -0.25
C ASP A 42 -9.45 1.15 0.43
N LEU A 43 -9.21 0.11 -0.38
CA LEU A 43 -8.65 -1.17 0.07
C LEU A 43 -7.13 -1.26 -0.01
N ASN A 44 -6.44 -0.27 -0.59
CA ASN A 44 -4.99 -0.28 -0.70
C ASN A 44 -4.33 0.44 0.49
N PRO A 45 -3.80 -0.29 1.50
CA PRO A 45 -3.28 0.34 2.71
C PRO A 45 -2.02 1.18 2.48
N ILE A 46 -1.31 0.98 1.36
CA ILE A 46 -0.11 1.77 1.05
C ILE A 46 -0.46 3.23 0.71
N GLU A 47 -1.66 3.50 0.20
CA GLU A 47 -2.13 4.87 -0.06
C GLU A 47 -2.17 5.68 1.25
N ASN A 48 -2.62 5.06 2.35
CA ASN A 48 -2.61 5.69 3.66
C ASN A 48 -1.19 6.02 4.16
N ILE A 49 -0.21 5.17 3.84
CA ILE A 49 1.20 5.43 4.17
C ILE A 49 1.75 6.58 3.33
N TRP A 50 1.42 6.63 2.03
CA TRP A 50 1.81 7.74 1.16
C TRP A 50 1.19 9.06 1.60
N ASP A 51 -0.09 9.06 1.97
CA ASP A 51 -0.77 10.24 2.54
C ASP A 51 -0.09 10.71 3.83
N HIS A 52 0.26 9.77 4.71
CA HIS A 52 0.96 10.06 5.97
C HIS A 52 2.32 10.73 5.70
N LEU A 53 3.14 10.13 4.83
CA LEU A 53 4.44 10.68 4.44
C LEU A 53 4.30 12.05 3.78
N ASN A 54 3.36 12.21 2.84
CA ASN A 54 3.10 13.48 2.18
C ASN A 54 2.74 14.59 3.18
N ASN A 55 1.90 14.27 4.18
CA ASN A 55 1.52 15.22 5.22
C ASN A 55 2.69 15.64 6.11
N ILE A 56 3.64 14.74 6.37
CA ILE A 56 4.86 15.06 7.12
C ILE A 56 5.79 15.92 6.27
N ILE A 57 6.08 15.47 5.05
CA ILE A 57 7.00 16.13 4.11
C ILE A 57 6.57 17.57 3.82
N ARG A 58 5.26 17.84 3.69
CA ARG A 58 4.70 19.19 3.48
C ARG A 58 5.01 20.19 4.61
N LYS A 59 5.42 19.72 5.80
CA LYS A 59 5.82 20.58 6.92
C LYS A 59 7.23 21.16 6.75
N PHE A 60 8.02 20.60 5.83
CA PHE A 60 9.40 21.01 5.57
C PHE A 60 9.49 21.83 4.29
N LYS A 61 10.41 22.81 4.26
CA LYS A 61 10.73 23.55 3.04
C LYS A 61 11.81 22.79 2.28
N ILE A 62 11.38 21.91 1.38
CA ILE A 62 12.27 21.13 0.53
C ILE A 62 12.38 21.79 -0.83
N SER A 63 13.61 21.97 -1.30
CA SER A 63 13.91 22.71 -2.54
C SER A 63 14.64 21.87 -3.59
N GLY A 64 15.11 20.67 -3.23
CA GLY A 64 15.84 19.78 -4.12
C GLY A 64 15.35 18.33 -4.10
N LYS A 65 15.61 17.61 -5.20
CA LYS A 65 15.29 16.18 -5.33
C LYS A 65 16.04 15.31 -4.31
N ASN A 66 17.31 15.61 -4.05
CA ASN A 66 18.13 14.85 -3.10
C ASN A 66 17.64 15.06 -1.66
N GLU A 67 17.36 16.31 -1.30
CA GLU A 67 16.76 16.65 0.00
C GLU A 67 15.40 15.97 0.20
N LEU A 68 14.54 15.94 -0.83
CA LEU A 68 13.27 15.21 -0.78
C LEU A 68 13.49 13.72 -0.54
N ARG A 69 14.45 13.11 -1.24
CA ARG A 69 14.76 11.68 -1.10
C ARG A 69 15.26 11.37 0.30
N GLU A 70 16.23 12.12 0.80
CA GLU A 70 16.80 11.92 2.14
C GLU A 70 15.72 12.08 3.21
N LYS A 71 14.86 13.10 3.06
CA LYS A 71 13.78 13.32 4.02
C LYS A 71 12.72 12.23 3.97
N LEU A 72 12.32 11.77 2.78
CA LEU A 72 11.39 10.65 2.63
C LEU A 72 11.94 9.37 3.27
N MET A 73 13.22 9.06 3.07
CA MET A 73 13.84 7.88 3.68
C MET A 73 13.88 7.99 5.21
N SER A 74 14.29 9.14 5.73
CA SER A 74 14.31 9.38 7.18
C SER A 74 12.91 9.26 7.79
N GLU A 75 11.89 9.88 7.20
CA GLU A 75 10.52 9.81 7.74
C GLU A 75 9.89 8.43 7.56
N TRP A 76 10.29 7.68 6.53
CA TRP A 76 9.87 6.28 6.34
C TRP A 76 10.37 5.40 7.48
N ASP A 77 11.64 5.54 7.87
CA ASP A 77 12.25 4.73 8.93
C ASP A 77 11.66 5.03 10.32
N GLU A 78 11.11 6.24 10.51
CA GLU A 78 10.40 6.63 11.74
C GLU A 78 8.95 6.12 11.80
N ILE A 79 8.41 5.50 10.73
CA ILE A 79 7.06 4.92 10.76
C ILE A 79 7.05 3.73 11.71
N GLU A 80 6.46 3.94 12.88
CA GLU A 80 6.24 2.89 13.85
C GLU A 80 5.35 1.75 13.32
N GLY A 81 5.65 0.51 13.70
CA GLY A 81 4.87 -0.65 13.30
C GLY A 81 3.40 -0.60 13.75
N ASN A 82 3.06 0.21 14.75
CA ASN A 82 1.68 0.43 15.19
C ASN A 82 0.83 1.14 14.10
N VAL A 83 1.42 1.99 13.27
CA VAL A 83 0.75 2.68 12.16
C VAL A 83 0.27 1.62 11.17
N CYS A 84 1.18 0.73 10.74
CA CYS A 84 0.86 -0.40 9.88
C CYS A 84 -0.21 -1.32 10.50
N ALA A 85 -0.10 -1.64 11.79
CA ALA A 85 -1.09 -2.47 12.48
C ALA A 85 -2.49 -1.82 12.51
N ASN A 86 -2.56 -0.50 12.73
CA ASN A 86 -3.83 0.23 12.74
C ASN A 86 -4.47 0.30 11.35
N LEU A 87 -3.67 0.44 10.28
CA LEU A 87 -4.17 0.37 8.90
C LEU A 87 -4.74 -1.01 8.56
N LEU A 88 -4.10 -2.09 9.00
CA LEU A 88 -4.65 -3.43 8.79
C LEU A 88 -5.95 -3.68 9.57
N LYS A 89 -6.08 -3.08 10.77
CA LYS A 89 -7.34 -3.10 11.54
C LYS A 89 -8.44 -2.30 10.84
N SER A 90 -8.12 -1.13 10.29
CA SER A 90 -9.11 -0.31 9.56
C SER A 90 -9.57 -1.00 8.27
N LEU A 91 -8.69 -1.73 7.59
CA LEU A 91 -9.04 -2.50 6.39
C LEU A 91 -10.17 -3.50 6.64
N HIS A 92 -10.16 -4.19 7.79
CA HIS A 92 -11.26 -5.09 8.18
C HIS A 92 -12.60 -4.35 8.33
N LYS A 93 -12.57 -3.12 8.85
CA LYS A 93 -13.76 -2.27 8.96
C LYS A 93 -14.23 -1.85 7.57
N ARG A 94 -13.33 -1.37 6.70
CA ARG A 94 -13.63 -0.97 5.31
C ARG A 94 -14.24 -2.13 4.50
N LEU A 95 -13.66 -3.33 4.57
CA LEU A 95 -14.22 -4.52 3.92
C LEU A 95 -15.65 -4.83 4.37
N ASN A 96 -15.95 -4.67 5.66
CA ASN A 96 -17.31 -4.84 6.17
C ASN A 96 -18.27 -3.76 5.65
N GLU A 97 -17.81 -2.52 5.49
CA GLU A 97 -18.59 -1.42 4.90
C GLU A 97 -18.88 -1.68 3.42
N ILE A 98 -17.87 -2.04 2.62
CA ILE A 98 -18.04 -2.40 1.20
C ILE A 98 -19.06 -3.54 1.06
N ARG A 99 -18.99 -4.55 1.93
CA ARG A 99 -19.95 -5.65 1.95
C ARG A 99 -21.38 -5.16 2.23
N LYS A 100 -21.57 -4.25 3.18
CA LYS A 100 -22.88 -3.64 3.47
C LYS A 100 -23.38 -2.78 2.31
N CYS A 101 -22.47 -2.05 1.67
CA CYS A 101 -22.74 -1.21 0.49
C CYS A 101 -22.79 -2.00 -0.83
N LYS A 102 -22.75 -3.34 -0.80
CA LYS A 102 -22.79 -4.23 -1.96
C LYS A 102 -21.76 -3.88 -3.05
N GLY A 103 -20.54 -3.54 -2.64
CA GLY A 103 -19.46 -3.14 -3.56
C GLY A 103 -19.37 -1.65 -3.83
N GLY A 104 -20.26 -0.83 -3.24
CA GLY A 104 -20.09 0.62 -3.20
C GLY A 104 -18.88 1.06 -2.35
N PRO A 105 -18.46 2.32 -2.48
CA PRO A 105 -17.26 2.83 -1.82
C PRO A 105 -17.38 2.78 -0.29
N ALA A 106 -16.30 2.38 0.40
CA ALA A 106 -16.18 2.62 1.84
C ALA A 106 -15.85 4.08 2.13
N HIS A 107 -16.16 4.53 3.34
CA HIS A 107 -15.64 5.81 3.81
C HIS A 107 -14.15 5.64 4.14
N TYR A 108 -13.31 6.40 3.44
CA TYR A 108 -11.85 6.46 3.62
C TYR A 108 -11.46 7.73 4.37
#